data_AF-A0A928XPC5-F1
#
_entry.id   AF-A0A928XPC5-F1
#
_cell.length_a   1.000
_cell.length_b   1.000
_cell.length_c   1.000
_cell.angle_alpha   90.00
_cell.angle_beta   90.00
_cell.angle_gamma   90.00
#
_symmetry.space_group_name_H-M   'P 1'
#
loop_
_entity.id
_entity.type
_entity.pdbx_description
1 polymer ?
#
loop_
_entity_poly.entity_id
_entity_poly.type
_entity_poly.pdbx_seq_one_letter_code
_entity_poly.pdbx_strand_id
1 'polypeptide(L)'
;MRLLGLCLVACSASPVGPPAKPAEASPPPRLAVASPMPPSAAAVAEPVRAPAELGFLKGQTHVHTSRSYDARTPPEEVVRFYRERGYDFLALTDHNRVTTLPAPDGMLLFAGVELSQNSTQCEPRPSPGYRCLFHLSGLFLDPARDAQKGERIPLTFRPGRLDAYRSQLEVVRSLEGVPVLNHPLFHFAADARLIRGLASEGVHHVELWNASLDQQHPGSRRSAEDRAEALWDDVLSQGTRVFGVATDDAHHFADAAQRARLGKSAYVGDRAWIMVRADKTPESIRSAFNAGDFYASTGVTLAALESHSGALALSVAPAAGSTTIRFVGKNGRELGRVSGPRARRELAKGEGYLRAVVEDSAGRKAWTQPLWESP
;
A
#
# COMPACT_ATOMS: atom_id res chain seq x y z
N MET A 1 -46.40 -39.90 -18.77
CA MET A 1 -47.21 -40.49 -17.67
C MET A 1 -46.54 -40.11 -16.36
N ARG A 2 -47.29 -39.50 -15.41
CA ARG A 2 -46.88 -38.92 -14.09
C ARG A 2 -46.17 -37.55 -14.20
N LEU A 3 -46.78 -36.37 -13.98
CA LEU A 3 -47.62 -35.77 -12.90
C LEU A 3 -46.88 -35.47 -11.57
N LEU A 4 -47.07 -34.21 -11.13
CA LEU A 4 -46.92 -33.60 -9.78
C LEU A 4 -45.50 -33.21 -9.32
N GLY A 5 -45.28 -32.07 -8.66
CA GLY A 5 -46.25 -31.15 -8.06
C GLY A 5 -45.64 -29.80 -7.64
N LEU A 6 -46.48 -28.77 -7.81
CA LEU A 6 -46.39 -27.43 -7.26
C LEU A 6 -46.54 -27.51 -5.73
N CYS A 7 -45.72 -26.77 -4.97
CA CYS A 7 -46.04 -26.42 -3.58
C CYS A 7 -46.03 -24.90 -3.45
N LEU A 8 -47.24 -24.32 -3.45
CA LEU A 8 -47.52 -23.02 -2.85
C LEU A 8 -47.50 -23.18 -1.33
N VAL A 9 -46.82 -22.27 -0.64
CA VAL A 9 -47.08 -21.97 0.77
C VAL A 9 -47.53 -20.52 0.84
N ALA A 10 -48.77 -20.31 1.26
CA ALA A 10 -49.38 -19.02 1.53
C ALA A 10 -49.90 -18.99 2.97
N CYS A 11 -50.01 -17.77 3.50
CA CYS A 11 -50.58 -17.34 4.79
C CYS A 11 -49.69 -17.58 6.03
N SER A 12 -49.55 -16.65 6.97
CA SER A 12 -50.52 -15.65 7.43
C SER A 12 -49.83 -14.46 8.12
N ALA A 13 -50.37 -13.27 7.86
CA ALA A 13 -50.10 -12.05 8.63
C ALA A 13 -51.08 -11.97 9.81
N SER A 14 -50.59 -11.58 10.98
CA SER A 14 -51.42 -11.14 12.10
C SER A 14 -51.16 -9.65 12.42
N PRO A 15 -52.20 -8.85 12.69
CA PRO A 15 -52.09 -7.42 12.94
C PRO A 15 -51.87 -7.12 14.43
N VAL A 16 -51.04 -6.13 14.76
CA VAL A 16 -50.91 -5.63 16.13
C VAL A 16 -50.94 -4.10 16.13
N GLY A 17 -52.08 -3.56 16.60
CA GLY A 17 -52.22 -2.46 17.58
C GLY A 17 -51.76 -1.04 17.22
N PRO A 18 -52.62 -0.01 17.35
CA PRO A 18 -52.21 1.39 17.20
C PRO A 18 -51.34 1.88 18.37
N PRO A 19 -50.48 2.90 18.15
CA PRO A 19 -49.57 3.43 19.17
C PRO A 19 -50.31 4.17 20.29
N ALA A 20 -49.84 3.96 21.52
CA ALA A 20 -50.33 4.64 22.72
C ALA A 20 -49.99 6.14 22.73
N LYS A 21 -50.89 6.95 23.30
CA LYS A 21 -50.77 8.42 23.45
C LYS A 21 -49.63 8.83 24.40
N PRO A 22 -48.97 9.98 24.15
CA PRO A 22 -47.98 10.54 25.07
C PRO A 22 -48.64 11.18 26.30
N ALA A 23 -48.03 11.02 27.47
CA ALA A 23 -48.41 11.66 28.72
C ALA A 23 -47.61 12.95 28.96
N GLU A 24 -48.29 14.01 29.41
CA GLU A 24 -47.71 15.32 29.71
C GLU A 24 -47.09 15.40 31.12
N ALA A 25 -45.82 15.85 31.12
CA ALA A 25 -45.12 16.81 31.99
C ALA A 25 -45.09 16.71 33.53
N SER A 26 -43.86 16.90 34.06
CA SER A 26 -43.60 17.73 35.24
C SER A 26 -42.29 18.54 35.03
N PRO A 27 -42.22 19.81 35.45
CA PRO A 27 -41.12 20.72 35.11
C PRO A 27 -39.87 20.51 35.99
N PRO A 28 -38.66 20.82 35.49
CA PRO A 28 -37.42 20.74 36.27
C PRO A 28 -37.27 21.92 37.25
N PRO A 29 -36.48 21.75 38.33
CA PRO A 29 -36.29 22.79 39.34
C PRO A 29 -35.43 23.95 38.82
N ARG A 30 -35.72 25.16 39.35
CA ARG A 30 -35.06 26.42 39.00
C ARG A 30 -33.60 26.45 39.50
N LEU A 31 -32.66 26.64 38.58
CA LEU A 31 -31.26 26.98 38.88
C LEU A 31 -31.14 28.46 39.26
N ALA A 32 -30.36 28.73 40.31
CA ALA A 32 -30.08 30.06 40.81
C ALA A 32 -29.25 30.89 39.81
N VAL A 33 -29.58 32.17 39.69
CA VAL A 33 -28.89 33.14 38.84
C VAL A 33 -27.61 33.60 39.55
N ALA A 34 -26.45 33.27 38.99
CA ALA A 34 -25.16 33.84 39.40
C ALA A 34 -24.94 35.20 38.68
N SER A 35 -24.40 36.16 39.43
CA SER A 35 -24.07 37.52 38.97
C SER A 35 -22.99 37.55 37.86
N PRO A 36 -22.96 38.59 37.01
CA PRO A 36 -22.03 38.67 35.90
C PRO A 36 -20.60 38.97 36.39
N MET A 37 -19.63 38.19 35.89
CA MET A 37 -18.20 38.47 36.00
C MET A 37 -17.77 39.54 34.98
N PRO A 38 -16.70 40.32 35.27
CA PRO A 38 -16.16 41.29 34.33
C PRO A 38 -15.48 40.58 33.15
N PRO A 39 -15.37 41.23 31.97
CA PRO A 39 -14.73 40.63 30.81
C PRO A 39 -13.23 40.49 31.09
N SER A 40 -12.76 39.24 31.17
CA SER A 40 -11.33 38.93 31.17
C SER A 40 -10.78 39.25 29.79
N ALA A 41 -9.80 40.15 29.73
CA ALA A 41 -9.02 40.42 28.54
C ALA A 41 -8.41 39.11 28.02
N ALA A 42 -8.68 38.77 26.76
CA ALA A 42 -8.05 37.64 26.09
C ALA A 42 -6.55 37.91 26.00
N ALA A 43 -5.76 37.17 26.77
CA ALA A 43 -4.33 37.07 26.50
C ALA A 43 -4.18 36.37 25.14
N VAL A 44 -3.68 37.11 24.15
CA VAL A 44 -3.25 36.54 22.87
C VAL A 44 -2.10 35.59 23.20
N ALA A 45 -2.37 34.30 23.16
CA ALA A 45 -1.32 33.30 23.23
C ALA A 45 -0.44 33.48 21.99
N GLU A 46 0.86 33.69 22.21
CA GLU A 46 1.88 33.59 21.15
C GLU A 46 1.62 32.32 20.35
N PRO A 47 1.73 32.37 19.01
CA PRO A 47 1.50 31.18 18.19
C PRO A 47 2.49 30.11 18.66
N VAL A 48 1.96 29.04 19.27
CA VAL A 48 2.68 27.79 19.38
C VAL A 48 3.12 27.50 17.96
N ARG A 49 4.43 27.55 17.70
CA ARG A 49 5.02 27.25 16.41
C ARG A 49 4.42 25.91 16.01
N ALA A 50 3.53 25.92 15.02
CA ALA A 50 3.03 24.70 14.42
C ALA A 50 4.28 23.85 14.14
N PRO A 51 4.31 22.55 14.51
CA PRO A 51 5.36 21.68 14.01
C PRO A 51 5.46 21.95 12.52
N ALA A 52 6.67 22.18 11.99
CA ALA A 52 6.84 22.28 10.56
C ALA A 52 6.10 21.08 9.96
N GLU A 53 5.09 21.31 9.12
CA GLU A 53 4.31 20.22 8.57
C GLU A 53 5.29 19.22 7.96
N LEU A 54 5.33 18.00 8.50
CA LEU A 54 6.26 16.98 8.03
C LEU A 54 6.04 16.80 6.52
N GLY A 55 7.09 17.04 5.74
CA GLY A 55 7.08 16.83 4.30
C GLY A 55 6.97 15.35 3.96
N PHE A 56 6.61 15.06 2.70
CA PHE A 56 6.67 13.70 2.18
C PHE A 56 8.07 13.38 1.64
N LEU A 57 8.62 12.26 2.09
CA LEU A 57 9.91 11.71 1.65
C LEU A 57 9.69 10.71 0.53
N LYS A 58 10.36 10.89 -0.61
CA LYS A 58 10.28 9.99 -1.77
C LYS A 58 11.15 8.75 -1.55
N GLY A 59 10.57 7.55 -1.65
CA GLY A 59 11.28 6.31 -1.37
C GLY A 59 11.05 5.18 -2.38
N GLN A 60 12.12 4.46 -2.71
CA GLN A 60 12.03 3.19 -3.45
C GLN A 60 12.25 2.02 -2.48
N THR A 61 11.38 1.02 -2.58
CA THR A 61 11.34 -0.15 -1.69
C THR A 61 11.53 -1.49 -2.40
N HIS A 62 11.64 -1.50 -3.73
CA HIS A 62 11.93 -2.71 -4.51
C HIS A 62 12.84 -2.38 -5.70
N VAL A 63 14.09 -2.85 -5.64
CA VAL A 63 15.08 -2.69 -6.72
C VAL A 63 16.17 -3.74 -6.64
N HIS A 64 16.72 -4.10 -7.80
CA HIS A 64 17.78 -5.08 -7.96
C HIS A 64 19.08 -4.45 -8.48
N THR A 65 20.18 -5.04 -8.04
CA THR A 65 21.54 -4.70 -8.43
C THR A 65 22.24 -5.95 -8.98
N SER A 66 23.49 -5.82 -9.40
CA SER A 66 24.35 -6.96 -9.80
C SER A 66 24.59 -8.00 -8.70
N ARG A 67 24.08 -7.79 -7.47
CA ARG A 67 24.03 -8.80 -6.40
C ARG A 67 22.81 -9.73 -6.51
N SER A 68 21.87 -9.42 -7.40
CA SER A 68 20.84 -10.32 -7.92
C SER A 68 21.32 -11.03 -9.19
N TYR A 69 20.84 -12.24 -9.44
CA TYR A 69 21.30 -13.06 -10.58
C TYR A 69 20.79 -12.57 -11.95
N ASP A 70 19.84 -11.65 -11.97
CA ASP A 70 19.10 -11.16 -13.14
C ASP A 70 19.26 -9.65 -13.41
N ALA A 71 20.05 -8.96 -12.60
CA ALA A 71 20.47 -7.57 -12.84
C ALA A 71 21.99 -7.49 -13.01
N ARG A 72 22.46 -6.47 -13.74
CA ARG A 72 23.90 -6.31 -14.07
C ARG A 72 24.52 -5.02 -13.53
N THR A 73 23.70 -4.08 -13.08
CA THR A 73 24.18 -2.75 -12.67
C THR A 73 24.75 -2.81 -11.24
N PRO A 74 25.99 -2.34 -10.98
CA PRO A 74 26.58 -2.31 -9.64
C PRO A 74 25.70 -1.59 -8.60
N PRO A 75 25.65 -2.04 -7.33
CA PRO A 75 24.85 -1.40 -6.29
C PRO A 75 25.09 0.11 -6.16
N GLU A 76 26.34 0.56 -6.26
CA GLU A 76 26.73 1.96 -6.15
C GLU A 76 26.14 2.81 -7.28
N GLU A 77 26.05 2.25 -8.48
CA GLU A 77 25.43 2.91 -9.64
C GLU A 77 23.91 3.01 -9.50
N VAL A 78 23.27 1.97 -8.95
CA VAL A 78 21.83 1.99 -8.64
C VAL A 78 21.54 3.06 -7.59
N VAL A 79 22.30 3.07 -6.47
CA VAL A 79 22.18 4.09 -5.42
C VAL A 79 22.34 5.50 -5.99
N ARG A 80 23.35 5.70 -6.85
CA ARG A 80 23.58 6.98 -7.53
C ARG A 80 22.40 7.38 -8.43
N PHE A 81 21.85 6.44 -9.20
CA PHE A 81 20.71 6.68 -10.09
C PHE A 81 19.50 7.26 -9.36
N TYR A 82 19.15 6.68 -8.20
CA TYR A 82 18.02 7.14 -7.38
C TYR A 82 18.32 8.46 -6.67
N ARG A 83 19.53 8.63 -6.13
CA ARG A 83 19.95 9.90 -5.50
C ARG A 83 19.86 11.07 -6.48
N GLU A 84 20.36 10.90 -7.70
CA GLU A 84 20.31 11.92 -8.76
C GLU A 84 18.87 12.26 -9.20
N ARG A 85 17.88 11.45 -8.81
CA ARG A 85 16.44 11.63 -9.09
C ARG A 85 15.64 12.10 -7.87
N GLY A 86 16.34 12.58 -6.83
CA GLY A 86 15.73 13.20 -5.66
C GLY A 86 15.00 12.21 -4.75
N TYR A 87 15.41 10.96 -4.72
CA TYR A 87 14.92 10.03 -3.69
C TYR A 87 15.54 10.36 -2.33
N ASP A 88 14.72 10.36 -1.30
CA ASP A 88 15.12 10.58 0.09
C ASP A 88 15.63 9.30 0.74
N PHE A 89 15.12 8.15 0.31
CA PHE A 89 15.59 6.86 0.73
C PHE A 89 15.45 5.76 -0.32
N LEU A 90 16.26 4.71 -0.15
CA LEU A 90 16.28 3.53 -1.00
C LEU A 90 16.45 2.28 -0.14
N ALA A 91 15.67 1.23 -0.42
CA ALA A 91 15.96 -0.12 0.07
C ALA A 91 16.50 -0.97 -1.08
N LEU A 92 17.69 -1.57 -0.92
CA LEU A 92 18.22 -2.55 -1.88
C LEU A 92 17.62 -3.91 -1.56
N THR A 93 16.94 -4.54 -2.52
CA THR A 93 16.18 -5.78 -2.29
C THR A 93 16.67 -6.89 -3.20
N ASP A 94 17.98 -7.12 -3.20
CA ASP A 94 18.57 -8.15 -4.05
C ASP A 94 18.02 -9.55 -3.73
N HIS A 95 17.95 -10.39 -4.77
CA HIS A 95 17.37 -11.72 -4.66
C HIS A 95 18.12 -12.60 -3.66
N ASN A 96 17.45 -12.91 -2.55
CA ASN A 96 17.95 -13.74 -1.47
C ASN A 96 19.32 -13.29 -0.94
N ARG A 97 19.67 -12.00 -1.02
CA ARG A 97 20.96 -11.47 -0.56
C ARG A 97 20.73 -10.11 0.10
N VAL A 98 21.21 -9.93 1.33
CA VAL A 98 21.20 -8.61 1.99
C VAL A 98 22.39 -7.82 1.48
N THR A 99 22.12 -6.83 0.63
CA THR A 99 23.14 -5.92 0.10
C THR A 99 23.22 -4.68 0.98
N THR A 100 24.40 -4.39 1.53
CA THR A 100 24.67 -3.19 2.32
C THR A 100 25.74 -2.34 1.66
N LEU A 101 25.57 -1.03 1.73
CA LEU A 101 26.55 -0.03 1.32
C LEU A 101 26.51 1.14 2.33
N PRO A 102 27.55 1.96 2.40
CA PRO A 102 27.45 3.26 3.04
C PRO A 102 26.37 4.11 2.39
N ALA A 103 25.57 4.80 3.20
CA ALA A 103 24.59 5.75 2.70
C ALA A 103 25.30 6.95 2.03
N PRO A 104 24.87 7.39 0.84
CA PRO A 104 25.42 8.59 0.23
C PRO A 104 24.87 9.85 0.93
N ASP A 105 25.56 10.98 0.75
CA ASP A 105 25.06 12.27 1.25
C ASP A 105 23.64 12.55 0.70
N GLY A 106 22.76 12.98 1.62
CA GLY A 106 21.42 13.42 1.28
C GLY A 106 20.40 12.31 0.97
N MET A 107 20.74 11.02 1.06
CA MET A 107 19.78 9.91 0.90
C MET A 107 20.04 8.79 1.91
N LEU A 108 18.98 8.29 2.56
CA LEU A 108 19.08 7.15 3.45
C LEU A 108 19.11 5.84 2.65
N LEU A 109 19.89 4.87 3.13
CA LEU A 109 19.95 3.54 2.55
C LEU A 109 19.50 2.51 3.59
N PHE A 110 18.53 1.69 3.22
CA PHE A 110 18.01 0.62 4.06
C PHE A 110 18.47 -0.73 3.53
N ALA A 111 18.90 -1.59 4.44
CA ALA A 111 19.09 -3.00 4.13
C ALA A 111 17.73 -3.63 3.84
N GLY A 112 17.65 -4.33 2.71
CA GLY A 112 16.50 -5.09 2.28
C GLY A 112 16.92 -6.40 1.63
N VAL A 113 15.93 -7.20 1.27
CA VAL A 113 16.09 -8.44 0.50
C VAL A 113 14.79 -8.75 -0.21
N GLU A 114 14.84 -9.27 -1.44
CA GLU A 114 13.69 -9.97 -2.01
C GLU A 114 13.91 -11.47 -1.86
N LEU A 115 13.12 -12.11 -1.00
CA LEU A 115 13.17 -13.56 -0.84
C LEU A 115 12.33 -14.22 -1.93
N SER A 116 12.99 -14.98 -2.82
CA SER A 116 12.37 -15.49 -4.04
C SER A 116 12.46 -17.01 -4.11
N GLN A 117 11.30 -17.65 -4.26
CA GLN A 117 11.15 -19.09 -4.49
C GLN A 117 10.32 -19.33 -5.75
N ASN A 118 11.01 -19.75 -6.81
CA ASN A 118 10.40 -19.99 -8.11
C ASN A 118 10.28 -21.49 -8.38
N SER A 119 9.05 -21.99 -8.40
CA SER A 119 8.75 -23.42 -8.58
C SER A 119 7.73 -23.64 -9.70
N THR A 120 7.76 -24.83 -10.30
CA THR A 120 6.69 -25.32 -11.19
C THR A 120 5.63 -26.12 -10.42
N GLN A 121 5.89 -26.40 -9.13
CA GLN A 121 5.05 -27.21 -8.27
C GLN A 121 4.67 -26.40 -7.02
N CYS A 122 3.38 -26.30 -6.75
CA CYS A 122 2.84 -25.81 -5.48
C CYS A 122 1.39 -26.26 -5.34
N GLU A 123 0.83 -26.06 -4.14
CA GLU A 123 -0.54 -26.40 -3.79
C GLU A 123 -1.30 -25.15 -3.33
N PRO A 124 -2.42 -24.78 -4.00
CA PRO A 124 -2.94 -25.36 -5.24
C PRO A 124 -2.01 -25.12 -6.45
N ARG A 125 -2.06 -26.05 -7.41
CA ARG A 125 -1.29 -25.97 -8.67
C ARG A 125 -1.65 -24.70 -9.45
N PRO A 126 -0.69 -24.07 -10.11
CA PRO A 126 -0.98 -22.93 -10.99
C PRO A 126 -1.76 -23.40 -12.22
N SER A 127 -2.54 -22.50 -12.80
CA SER A 127 -3.19 -22.75 -14.09
C SER A 127 -2.15 -23.07 -15.18
N PRO A 128 -2.53 -23.79 -16.26
CA PRO A 128 -1.61 -24.11 -17.35
C PRO A 128 -0.90 -22.86 -17.90
N GLY A 129 0.41 -22.95 -18.08
CA GLY A 129 1.26 -21.83 -18.53
C GLY A 129 1.79 -20.93 -17.41
N TYR A 130 1.30 -21.08 -16.17
CA TYR A 130 1.78 -20.32 -15.01
C TYR A 130 2.69 -21.14 -14.09
N ARG A 131 3.41 -20.44 -13.23
CA ARG A 131 4.38 -20.99 -12.26
C ARG A 131 4.02 -20.51 -10.85
N CYS A 132 4.66 -21.10 -9.86
CA CYS A 132 4.55 -20.69 -8.47
C CYS A 132 5.74 -19.79 -8.14
N LEU A 133 5.55 -18.48 -8.29
CA LEU A 133 6.60 -17.48 -8.10
C LEU A 133 6.33 -16.75 -6.79
N PHE A 134 6.97 -17.19 -5.70
CA PHE A 134 6.74 -16.65 -4.35
C PHE A 134 7.81 -15.64 -4.01
N HIS A 135 7.43 -14.37 -3.93
CA HIS A 135 8.33 -13.25 -3.73
C HIS A 135 7.86 -12.40 -2.56
N LEU A 136 8.70 -12.30 -1.53
CA LEU A 136 8.43 -11.52 -0.32
C LEU A 136 9.66 -10.66 -0.03
N SER A 137 9.48 -9.34 -0.05
CA SER A 137 10.53 -8.43 0.38
C SER A 137 10.57 -8.33 1.90
N GLY A 138 11.78 -8.29 2.46
CA GLY A 138 12.02 -7.83 3.83
C GLY A 138 12.70 -6.47 3.77
N LEU A 139 12.08 -5.44 4.35
CA LEU A 139 12.59 -4.08 4.40
C LEU A 139 13.08 -3.71 5.81
N PHE A 140 13.91 -2.67 5.90
CA PHE A 140 14.42 -2.13 7.18
C PHE A 140 15.11 -3.20 8.03
N LEU A 141 15.85 -4.09 7.38
CA LEU A 141 16.54 -5.20 8.03
C LEU A 141 17.65 -4.70 8.94
N ASP A 142 17.92 -5.44 10.01
CA ASP A 142 19.15 -5.30 10.78
C ASP A 142 20.25 -6.18 10.13
N PRO A 143 21.22 -5.60 9.38
CA PRO A 143 22.25 -6.37 8.72
C PRO A 143 23.22 -7.05 9.70
N ALA A 144 23.28 -6.62 10.97
CA ALA A 144 24.10 -7.30 11.98
C ALA A 144 23.56 -8.70 12.33
N ARG A 145 22.28 -8.96 12.01
CA ARG A 145 21.61 -10.27 12.22
C ARG A 145 21.72 -11.19 11.01
N ASP A 146 22.24 -10.71 9.89
CA ASP A 146 22.40 -11.55 8.70
C ASP A 146 23.50 -12.59 8.91
N ALA A 147 23.08 -13.82 9.24
CA ALA A 147 23.95 -14.97 9.41
C ALA A 147 24.73 -15.32 8.13
N GLN A 148 24.23 -14.94 6.95
CA GLN A 148 24.91 -15.17 5.67
C GLN A 148 25.95 -14.10 5.37
N LYS A 149 26.00 -12.99 6.13
CA LYS A 149 26.94 -11.88 5.95
C LYS A 149 26.96 -11.37 4.52
N GLY A 150 25.76 -11.18 3.98
CA GLY A 150 25.53 -10.74 2.63
C GLY A 150 25.75 -11.84 1.60
N GLU A 151 25.88 -13.13 1.93
CA GLU A 151 25.79 -14.23 0.96
C GLU A 151 24.33 -14.66 0.69
N ARG A 152 24.13 -15.59 -0.25
CA ARG A 152 22.79 -16.05 -0.61
C ARG A 152 22.10 -16.76 0.56
N ILE A 153 20.95 -16.25 0.97
CA ILE A 153 20.06 -16.83 1.96
C ILE A 153 19.38 -18.07 1.40
N PRO A 154 19.59 -19.27 1.99
CA PRO A 154 18.85 -20.45 1.60
C PRO A 154 17.41 -20.36 2.09
N LEU A 155 16.47 -20.78 1.24
CA LEU A 155 15.06 -20.89 1.59
C LEU A 155 14.63 -22.35 1.59
N THR A 156 13.90 -22.74 2.62
CA THR A 156 13.26 -24.05 2.68
C THR A 156 12.01 -24.03 1.83
N PHE A 157 12.03 -24.76 0.72
CA PHE A 157 10.87 -24.91 -0.15
C PHE A 157 9.78 -25.72 0.56
N ARG A 158 8.55 -25.19 0.55
CA ARG A 158 7.35 -25.87 1.03
C ARG A 158 6.29 -25.80 -0.08
N PRO A 159 5.61 -26.91 -0.42
CA PRO A 159 4.72 -26.96 -1.58
C PRO A 159 3.44 -26.14 -1.40
N GLY A 160 2.93 -26.00 -0.17
CA GLY A 160 1.78 -25.15 0.11
C GLY A 160 2.11 -23.68 -0.12
N ARG A 161 1.27 -22.94 -0.87
CA ARG A 161 1.52 -21.52 -1.18
C ARG A 161 1.75 -20.66 0.07
N LEU A 162 0.91 -20.83 1.10
CA LEU A 162 1.06 -20.13 2.38
C LEU A 162 2.36 -20.54 3.09
N ASP A 163 2.72 -21.82 3.05
CA ASP A 163 3.92 -22.32 3.71
C ASP A 163 5.22 -21.86 3.02
N ALA A 164 5.19 -21.67 1.70
CA ALA A 164 6.31 -21.07 0.96
C ALA A 164 6.58 -19.64 1.41
N TYR A 165 5.53 -18.83 1.60
CA TYR A 165 5.67 -17.48 2.16
C TYR A 165 6.04 -17.49 3.64
N ARG A 166 5.57 -18.46 4.43
CA ARG A 166 5.98 -18.61 5.84
C ARG A 166 7.48 -18.80 5.98
N SER A 167 8.11 -19.62 5.14
CA SER A 167 9.57 -19.79 5.19
C SER A 167 10.33 -18.50 4.87
N GLN A 168 9.76 -17.63 4.03
CA GLN A 168 10.31 -16.30 3.77
C GLN A 168 10.08 -15.35 4.96
N LEU A 169 8.88 -15.36 5.53
CA LEU A 169 8.53 -14.55 6.69
C LEU A 169 9.37 -14.89 7.92
N GLU A 170 9.71 -16.16 8.12
CA GLU A 170 10.66 -16.61 9.16
C GLU A 170 12.01 -15.89 9.02
N VAL A 171 12.53 -15.73 7.80
CA VAL A 171 13.77 -14.98 7.53
C VAL A 171 13.59 -13.49 7.76
N VAL A 172 12.50 -12.89 7.28
CA VAL A 172 12.26 -11.44 7.51
C VAL A 172 12.21 -11.13 9.01
N ARG A 173 11.55 -11.99 9.80
CA ARG A 173 11.46 -11.84 11.26
C ARG A 173 12.81 -12.01 11.96
N SER A 174 13.65 -12.97 11.54
CA SER A 174 14.97 -13.17 12.16
C SER A 174 15.92 -11.98 11.93
N LEU A 175 15.69 -11.23 10.85
CA LEU A 175 16.39 -9.99 10.52
C LEU A 175 15.70 -8.72 11.04
N GLU A 176 14.66 -8.87 11.87
CA GLU A 176 13.85 -7.77 12.42
C GLU A 176 13.29 -6.82 11.33
N GLY A 177 12.97 -7.38 10.17
CA GLY A 177 12.45 -6.65 9.02
C GLY A 177 10.95 -6.44 9.01
N VAL A 178 10.50 -5.63 8.05
CA VAL A 178 9.09 -5.44 7.69
C VAL A 178 8.79 -6.19 6.40
N PRO A 179 7.87 -7.17 6.39
CA PRO A 179 7.54 -7.94 5.20
C PRO A 179 6.62 -7.17 4.25
N VAL A 180 6.91 -7.23 2.95
CA VAL A 180 6.08 -6.73 1.86
C VAL A 180 5.84 -7.87 0.86
N LEU A 181 4.57 -8.16 0.58
CA LEU A 181 4.22 -9.13 -0.46
C LEU A 181 4.42 -8.49 -1.83
N ASN A 182 5.33 -9.06 -2.62
CA ASN A 182 5.65 -8.52 -3.92
C ASN A 182 4.68 -9.03 -4.98
N HIS A 183 4.40 -8.14 -5.94
CA HIS A 183 3.70 -8.37 -7.20
C HIS A 183 2.78 -9.61 -7.22
N PRO A 184 1.70 -9.65 -6.40
CA PRO A 184 0.92 -10.86 -6.15
C PRO A 184 0.26 -11.47 -7.40
N LEU A 185 0.10 -10.67 -8.45
CA LEU A 185 -0.45 -11.08 -9.74
C LEU A 185 0.61 -11.66 -10.69
N PHE A 186 1.90 -11.62 -10.36
CA PHE A 186 2.93 -12.27 -11.16
C PHE A 186 2.69 -13.78 -11.16
N HIS A 187 2.27 -14.30 -12.31
CA HIS A 187 1.76 -15.67 -12.44
C HIS A 187 0.64 -16.05 -11.44
N PHE A 188 -0.14 -15.06 -10.98
CA PHE A 188 -1.18 -15.24 -9.97
C PHE A 188 -0.65 -15.96 -8.70
N ALA A 189 0.48 -15.48 -8.19
CA ALA A 189 1.15 -16.04 -7.03
C ALA A 189 0.28 -16.01 -5.76
N ALA A 190 -0.48 -14.94 -5.56
CA ALA A 190 -1.35 -14.76 -4.40
C ALA A 190 -2.74 -14.24 -4.78
N ASP A 191 -3.77 -14.90 -4.25
CA ASP A 191 -5.16 -14.44 -4.27
C ASP A 191 -5.52 -13.74 -2.94
N ALA A 192 -6.75 -13.21 -2.85
CA ALA A 192 -7.20 -12.51 -1.65
C ALA A 192 -7.17 -13.40 -0.40
N ARG A 193 -7.49 -14.69 -0.53
CA ARG A 193 -7.45 -15.63 0.59
C ARG A 193 -6.03 -15.77 1.14
N LEU A 194 -5.04 -15.91 0.25
CA LEU A 194 -3.63 -16.03 0.64
C LEU A 194 -3.12 -14.74 1.28
N ILE A 195 -3.43 -13.57 0.70
CA ILE A 195 -3.05 -12.27 1.28
C ILE A 195 -3.62 -12.12 2.70
N ARG A 196 -4.88 -12.51 2.92
CA ARG A 196 -5.50 -12.47 4.24
C ARG A 196 -4.84 -13.41 5.26
N GLY A 197 -4.46 -14.61 4.81
CA GLY A 197 -3.69 -15.54 5.65
C GLY A 197 -2.33 -14.95 6.04
N LEU A 198 -1.62 -14.34 5.09
CA LEU A 198 -0.34 -13.68 5.37
C LEU A 198 -0.51 -12.46 6.29
N ALA A 199 -1.58 -11.69 6.12
CA ALA A 199 -1.89 -10.55 6.99
C ALA A 199 -2.15 -10.98 8.44
N SER A 200 -2.79 -12.13 8.67
CA SER A 200 -2.93 -12.69 10.03
C SER A 200 -1.59 -13.11 10.66
N GLU A 201 -0.54 -13.23 9.85
CA GLU A 201 0.82 -13.54 10.26
C GLU A 201 1.74 -12.30 10.23
N GLY A 202 1.19 -11.10 10.05
CA GLY A 202 1.95 -9.85 10.15
C GLY A 202 2.47 -9.30 8.82
N VAL A 203 2.04 -9.83 7.67
CA VAL A 203 2.32 -9.23 6.35
C VAL A 203 1.26 -8.17 6.04
N HIS A 204 1.54 -6.93 6.41
CA HIS A 204 0.58 -5.81 6.30
C HIS A 204 0.81 -4.91 5.09
N HIS A 205 1.74 -5.26 4.20
CA HIS A 205 2.08 -4.47 3.02
C HIS A 205 2.08 -5.36 1.78
N VAL A 206 1.49 -4.87 0.70
CA VAL A 206 1.39 -5.59 -0.58
C VAL A 206 1.66 -4.63 -1.74
N GLU A 207 2.40 -5.08 -2.74
CA GLU A 207 2.55 -4.33 -3.98
C GLU A 207 1.22 -4.28 -4.74
N LEU A 208 0.64 -3.08 -4.82
CA LEU A 208 -0.51 -2.80 -5.65
C LEU A 208 -0.09 -2.48 -7.09
N TRP A 209 1.16 -2.02 -7.27
CA TRP A 209 1.70 -1.66 -8.58
C TRP A 209 3.20 -1.94 -8.62
N ASN A 210 3.66 -2.56 -9.71
CA ASN A 210 5.04 -2.96 -9.92
C ASN A 210 5.43 -2.64 -11.37
N ALA A 211 6.49 -1.85 -11.56
CA ALA A 211 6.86 -1.37 -12.89
C ALA A 211 7.39 -2.48 -13.80
N SER A 212 8.10 -3.46 -13.26
CA SER A 212 8.59 -4.63 -14.01
C SER A 212 7.43 -5.39 -14.66
N LEU A 213 6.37 -5.66 -13.90
CA LEU A 213 5.15 -6.28 -14.45
C LEU A 213 4.47 -5.44 -15.53
N ASP A 214 4.33 -4.13 -15.31
CA ASP A 214 3.76 -3.21 -16.31
C ASP A 214 4.57 -3.26 -17.61
N GLN A 215 5.90 -3.26 -17.49
CA GLN A 215 6.82 -3.23 -18.62
C GLN A 215 6.92 -4.57 -19.38
N GLN A 216 6.45 -5.68 -18.80
CA GLN A 216 6.28 -6.95 -19.52
C GLN A 216 5.08 -6.93 -20.48
N HIS A 217 4.07 -6.09 -20.22
CA HIS A 217 2.83 -6.08 -20.98
C HIS A 217 2.31 -4.66 -21.28
N PRO A 218 3.03 -3.85 -22.09
CA PRO A 218 2.77 -2.42 -22.27
C PRO A 218 1.40 -2.06 -22.88
N GLY A 219 0.65 -3.04 -23.41
CA GLY A 219 -0.72 -2.86 -23.93
C GLY A 219 -1.83 -3.35 -23.01
N SER A 220 -1.52 -4.08 -21.93
CA SER A 220 -2.50 -4.59 -20.97
C SER A 220 -2.46 -3.83 -19.64
N ARG A 221 -1.70 -2.73 -19.56
CA ARG A 221 -1.44 -1.93 -18.35
C ARG A 221 -2.69 -1.69 -17.51
N ARG A 222 -3.72 -1.09 -18.12
CA ARG A 222 -4.99 -0.81 -17.41
C ARG A 222 -5.58 -2.08 -16.81
N SER A 223 -5.61 -3.18 -17.58
CA SER A 223 -6.16 -4.44 -17.07
C SER A 223 -5.33 -5.11 -15.98
N ALA A 224 -4.02 -4.88 -15.89
CA ALA A 224 -3.17 -5.44 -14.82
C ALA A 224 -3.32 -4.62 -13.54
N GLU A 225 -3.28 -3.29 -13.67
CA GLU A 225 -3.49 -2.34 -12.59
C GLU A 225 -4.91 -2.45 -12.01
N ASP A 226 -5.94 -2.50 -12.86
CA ASP A 226 -7.33 -2.70 -12.45
C ASP A 226 -7.52 -4.01 -11.68
N ARG A 227 -6.80 -5.08 -12.06
CA ARG A 227 -6.82 -6.36 -11.31
C ARG A 227 -6.12 -6.24 -9.96
N ALA A 228 -5.02 -5.48 -9.88
CA ALA A 228 -4.30 -5.30 -8.63
C ALA A 228 -5.10 -4.44 -7.65
N GLU A 229 -5.72 -3.35 -8.13
CA GLU A 229 -6.67 -2.55 -7.34
C GLU A 229 -7.86 -3.41 -6.88
N ALA A 230 -8.45 -4.22 -7.78
CA ALA A 230 -9.57 -5.10 -7.42
C ALA A 230 -9.18 -6.18 -6.40
N LEU A 231 -7.98 -6.76 -6.51
CA LEU A 231 -7.45 -7.72 -5.54
C LEU A 231 -7.25 -7.07 -4.17
N TRP A 232 -6.67 -5.87 -4.13
CA TRP A 232 -6.49 -5.11 -2.89
C TRP A 232 -7.84 -4.77 -2.27
N ASP A 233 -8.79 -4.29 -3.07
CA ASP A 233 -10.14 -3.95 -2.62
C ASP A 233 -10.91 -5.16 -2.09
N ASP A 234 -10.77 -6.35 -2.66
CA ASP A 234 -11.37 -7.59 -2.14
C ASP A 234 -10.81 -7.94 -0.75
N VAL A 235 -9.49 -7.86 -0.56
CA VAL A 235 -8.84 -8.07 0.74
C VAL A 235 -9.36 -7.07 1.79
N LEU A 236 -9.39 -5.78 1.45
CA LEU A 236 -9.88 -4.72 2.33
C LEU A 236 -11.37 -4.91 2.67
N SER A 237 -12.18 -5.34 1.71
CA SER A 237 -13.64 -5.53 1.88
C SER A 237 -14.00 -6.67 2.82
N GLN A 238 -13.08 -7.62 2.97
CA GLN A 238 -13.17 -8.71 3.95
C GLN A 238 -12.64 -8.30 5.34
N GLY A 239 -12.43 -7.00 5.57
CA GLY A 239 -12.01 -6.43 6.85
C GLY A 239 -10.52 -6.58 7.16
N THR A 240 -9.72 -7.01 6.19
CA THR A 240 -8.28 -7.23 6.40
C THR A 240 -7.53 -5.92 6.15
N ARG A 241 -6.75 -5.48 7.14
CA ARG A 241 -5.99 -4.23 7.07
C ARG A 241 -4.60 -4.50 6.46
N VAL A 242 -4.45 -4.13 5.19
CA VAL A 242 -3.17 -4.15 4.47
C VAL A 242 -2.99 -2.86 3.68
N PHE A 243 -1.75 -2.39 3.62
CA PHE A 243 -1.34 -1.19 2.88
C PHE A 243 -0.83 -1.55 1.49
N GLY A 244 -1.14 -0.70 0.53
CA GLY A 244 -0.67 -0.84 -0.84
C GLY A 244 0.61 -0.03 -1.08
N VAL A 245 1.64 -0.65 -1.64
CA VAL A 245 2.85 0.04 -2.10
C VAL A 245 2.95 0.01 -3.63
N ALA A 246 3.64 0.98 -4.22
CA ALA A 246 4.01 0.97 -5.64
C ALA A 246 5.53 1.06 -5.78
N THR A 247 6.09 0.22 -6.64
CA THR A 247 7.54 0.00 -6.71
C THR A 247 8.03 -0.15 -8.14
N ASP A 248 9.35 -0.03 -8.33
CA ASP A 248 9.95 -0.20 -9.65
C ASP A 248 10.18 -1.67 -9.99
N ASP A 249 10.79 -2.43 -9.07
CA ASP A 249 11.32 -3.77 -9.37
C ASP A 249 12.32 -3.70 -10.56
N ALA A 250 13.16 -2.66 -10.50
CA ALA A 250 14.09 -2.31 -11.57
C ALA A 250 15.31 -3.22 -11.57
N HIS A 251 15.70 -3.63 -12.78
CA HIS A 251 16.85 -4.50 -13.03
C HIS A 251 17.87 -3.87 -13.99
N HIS A 252 17.45 -2.83 -14.72
CA HIS A 252 18.19 -2.24 -15.83
C HIS A 252 18.28 -0.72 -15.68
N PHE A 253 19.48 -0.19 -15.88
CA PHE A 253 19.79 1.23 -15.70
C PHE A 253 20.58 1.72 -16.93
N ALA A 254 21.91 1.79 -16.84
CA ALA A 254 22.76 2.16 -17.96
C ALA A 254 22.62 1.19 -19.16
N ASP A 255 22.33 -0.08 -18.87
CA ASP A 255 22.14 -1.15 -19.87
C ASP A 255 20.74 -1.18 -20.50
N ALA A 256 19.78 -0.42 -19.99
CA ALA A 256 18.41 -0.39 -20.50
C ALA A 256 18.33 0.03 -21.97
N ALA A 257 19.10 1.04 -22.37
CA ALA A 257 19.13 1.52 -23.75
C ALA A 257 19.65 0.46 -24.73
N GLN A 258 20.66 -0.32 -24.32
CA GLN A 258 21.19 -1.41 -25.14
C GLN A 258 20.15 -2.53 -25.28
N ARG A 259 19.46 -2.91 -24.20
CA ARG A 259 18.41 -3.92 -24.24
C ARG A 259 17.27 -3.54 -25.17
N ALA A 260 16.81 -2.30 -25.09
CA ALA A 260 15.78 -1.77 -25.97
C ALA A 260 16.20 -1.86 -27.46
N ARG A 261 17.45 -1.52 -27.80
CA ARG A 261 18.00 -1.68 -29.16
C ARG A 261 18.03 -3.13 -29.63
N LEU A 262 18.17 -4.08 -28.70
CA LEU A 262 18.13 -5.52 -28.99
C LEU A 262 16.71 -6.11 -28.98
N GLY A 263 15.66 -5.28 -28.88
CA GLY A 263 14.28 -5.73 -28.81
C GLY A 263 13.93 -6.51 -27.53
N LYS A 264 14.74 -6.39 -26.48
CA LYS A 264 14.50 -7.04 -25.19
C LYS A 264 13.77 -6.10 -24.25
N SER A 265 12.87 -6.62 -23.42
CA SER A 265 12.27 -5.87 -22.32
C SER A 265 13.35 -5.31 -21.40
N ALA A 266 13.17 -4.07 -20.96
CA ALA A 266 14.04 -3.36 -20.04
C ALA A 266 13.22 -2.89 -18.85
N TYR A 267 13.50 -3.48 -17.68
CA TYR A 267 12.90 -3.15 -16.38
C TYR A 267 13.63 -1.98 -15.74
N VAL A 268 13.16 -0.75 -15.99
CA VAL A 268 13.85 0.49 -15.58
C VAL A 268 13.25 1.13 -14.32
N GLY A 269 14.08 1.83 -13.56
CA GLY A 269 13.66 2.56 -12.36
C GLY A 269 13.01 3.92 -12.61
N ASP A 270 12.59 4.57 -11.51
CA ASP A 270 11.91 5.88 -11.45
C ASP A 270 10.56 5.90 -12.18
N ARG A 271 9.77 4.86 -11.94
CA ARG A 271 8.43 4.66 -12.51
C ARG A 271 7.35 4.61 -11.43
N ALA A 272 7.68 4.06 -10.27
CA ALA A 272 6.85 4.14 -9.09
C ALA A 272 7.63 4.17 -7.78
N TRP A 273 6.99 4.70 -6.75
CA TRP A 273 7.57 4.91 -5.44
C TRP A 273 6.49 5.09 -4.38
N ILE A 274 6.92 5.18 -3.13
CA ILE A 274 6.11 5.66 -2.02
C ILE A 274 6.55 7.06 -1.58
N MET A 275 5.63 7.79 -0.99
CA MET A 275 5.83 9.13 -0.44
C MET A 275 5.43 9.06 1.03
N VAL A 276 6.42 9.01 1.93
CA VAL A 276 6.24 8.75 3.37
C VAL A 276 6.24 10.05 4.14
N ARG A 277 5.23 10.30 4.99
CA ARG A 277 5.24 11.47 5.87
C ARG A 277 6.01 11.15 7.14
N ALA A 278 7.23 11.65 7.23
CA ALA A 278 8.11 11.40 8.37
C ALA A 278 9.26 12.43 8.41
N ASP A 279 9.88 12.57 9.59
CA ASP A 279 11.25 13.10 9.64
C ASP A 279 12.19 12.18 8.86
N LYS A 280 13.24 12.73 8.26
CA LYS A 280 14.23 11.98 7.47
C LYS A 280 15.22 11.25 8.37
N THR A 281 14.71 10.32 9.17
CA THR A 281 15.49 9.40 10.00
C THR A 281 15.03 7.96 9.74
N PRO A 282 15.91 6.96 9.90
CA PRO A 282 15.55 5.55 9.76
C PRO A 282 14.33 5.14 10.60
N GLU A 283 14.27 5.58 11.85
CA GLU A 283 13.24 5.21 12.82
C GLU A 283 11.89 5.82 12.45
N SER A 284 11.86 7.10 12.08
CA SER A 284 10.63 7.81 11.72
C SER A 284 10.04 7.26 10.42
N ILE A 285 10.87 6.97 9.41
CA ILE A 285 10.41 6.38 8.14
C ILE A 285 9.84 4.98 8.37
N ARG A 286 10.54 4.12 9.14
CA ARG A 286 10.06 2.77 9.47
C ARG A 286 8.74 2.83 10.23
N SER A 287 8.62 3.73 11.20
CA SER A 287 7.39 3.92 11.98
C SER A 287 6.23 4.38 11.09
N ALA A 288 6.44 5.40 10.25
CA ALA A 288 5.43 5.90 9.32
C ALA A 288 5.01 4.83 8.30
N PHE A 289 5.97 4.07 7.75
CA PHE A 289 5.68 2.96 6.84
C PHE A 289 4.81 1.88 7.49
N ASN A 290 5.13 1.47 8.73
CA ASN A 290 4.33 0.51 9.48
C ASN A 290 2.93 1.03 9.86
N ALA A 291 2.80 2.35 10.10
CA ALA A 291 1.53 2.99 10.41
C ALA A 291 0.66 3.26 9.18
N GLY A 292 1.19 3.06 7.96
CA GLY A 292 0.49 3.42 6.73
C GLY A 292 0.50 4.92 6.42
N ASP A 293 1.40 5.68 7.04
CA ASP A 293 1.52 7.12 6.83
C ASP A 293 2.34 7.45 5.57
N PHE A 294 1.82 7.00 4.44
CA PHE A 294 2.40 7.21 3.13
C PHE A 294 1.33 7.11 2.04
N TYR A 295 1.69 7.45 0.81
CA TYR A 295 0.90 7.09 -0.37
C TYR A 295 1.81 6.52 -1.45
N ALA A 296 1.26 5.66 -2.30
CA ALA A 296 1.95 5.10 -3.46
C ALA A 296 1.77 6.02 -4.67
N SER A 297 2.75 6.08 -5.58
CA SER A 297 2.70 6.97 -6.74
C SER A 297 3.42 6.41 -7.95
N THR A 298 2.91 6.74 -9.15
CA THR A 298 3.58 6.57 -10.46
C THR A 298 3.90 7.94 -11.10
N GLY A 299 3.93 9.00 -10.31
CA GLY A 299 4.29 10.35 -10.76
C GLY A 299 3.43 11.50 -10.25
N VAL A 300 2.26 11.21 -9.66
CA VAL A 300 1.43 12.23 -9.01
C VAL A 300 1.90 12.42 -7.56
N THR A 301 2.17 13.66 -7.17
CA THR A 301 2.54 14.01 -5.79
C THR A 301 1.45 14.81 -5.11
N LEU A 302 1.30 14.63 -3.80
CA LEU A 302 0.32 15.32 -2.97
C LEU A 302 1.06 16.40 -2.15
N ALA A 303 0.45 17.58 -2.07
CA ALA A 303 0.91 18.63 -1.17
C ALA A 303 0.42 18.40 0.26
N ALA A 304 -0.75 17.77 0.44
CA ALA A 304 -1.30 17.39 1.74
C ALA A 304 -2.15 16.12 1.63
N LEU A 305 -2.16 15.31 2.69
CA LEU A 305 -3.01 14.13 2.85
C LEU A 305 -3.39 13.98 4.33
N GLU A 306 -4.67 14.05 4.64
CA GLU A 306 -5.20 13.89 6.01
C GLU A 306 -6.21 12.75 6.02
N SER A 307 -6.03 11.81 6.94
CA SER A 307 -6.89 10.62 7.10
C SER A 307 -7.48 10.48 8.50
N HIS A 308 -7.34 11.49 9.36
CA HIS A 308 -7.86 11.46 10.72
C HIS A 308 -9.32 11.91 10.79
N SER A 309 -10.00 11.63 11.90
CA SER A 309 -11.38 12.05 12.21
C SER A 309 -12.49 11.49 11.30
N GLY A 310 -12.28 10.32 10.67
CA GLY A 310 -13.30 9.70 9.82
C GLY A 310 -13.41 10.32 8.43
N ALA A 311 -12.48 11.19 8.04
CA ALA A 311 -12.43 11.81 6.72
C ALA A 311 -11.11 11.54 6.02
N LEU A 312 -11.15 11.50 4.68
CA LEU A 312 -9.99 11.55 3.82
C LEU A 312 -9.99 12.89 3.06
N ALA A 313 -9.00 13.73 3.31
CA ALA A 313 -8.79 14.99 2.61
C ALA A 313 -7.41 15.00 1.96
N LEU A 314 -7.32 15.50 0.72
CA LEU A 314 -6.05 15.57 0.01
C LEU A 314 -5.98 16.79 -0.92
N SER A 315 -4.75 17.23 -1.16
CA SER A 315 -4.44 18.21 -2.20
C SER A 315 -3.27 17.74 -3.06
N VAL A 316 -3.42 17.88 -4.37
CA VAL A 316 -2.38 17.52 -5.33
C VAL A 316 -1.36 18.66 -5.43
N ALA A 317 -0.09 18.30 -5.52
CA ALA A 317 0.98 19.28 -5.69
C ALA A 317 0.84 20.02 -7.04
N PRO A 318 1.25 21.30 -7.14
CA PRO A 318 1.02 22.15 -8.32
C PRO A 318 1.57 21.63 -9.66
N ALA A 319 2.49 20.66 -9.64
CA ALA A 319 3.11 20.09 -10.83
C ALA A 319 2.21 19.07 -11.56
N ALA A 320 1.13 18.62 -10.93
CA ALA A 320 0.13 17.80 -11.62
C ALA A 320 -0.76 18.71 -12.47
N GLY A 321 -0.92 18.40 -13.76
CA GLY A 321 -1.85 19.11 -14.63
C GLY A 321 -3.32 18.92 -14.21
N SER A 322 -4.23 18.80 -15.17
CA SER A 322 -5.61 18.42 -14.84
C SER A 322 -5.62 17.06 -14.15
N THR A 323 -6.34 16.96 -13.02
CA THR A 323 -6.39 15.78 -12.17
C THR A 323 -7.83 15.38 -11.86
N THR A 324 -8.04 14.08 -11.72
CA THR A 324 -9.28 13.48 -11.24
C THR A 324 -8.99 12.73 -9.95
N ILE A 325 -9.77 12.99 -8.91
CA ILE A 325 -9.71 12.32 -7.62
C ILE A 325 -10.94 11.43 -7.50
N ARG A 326 -10.73 10.11 -7.39
CA ARG A 326 -11.79 9.12 -7.14
C ARG A 326 -11.69 8.62 -5.71
N PHE A 327 -12.82 8.60 -5.00
CA PHE A 327 -12.94 7.93 -3.72
C PHE A 327 -13.48 6.52 -3.92
N VAL A 328 -12.86 5.55 -3.27
CA VAL A 328 -13.17 4.13 -3.41
C VAL A 328 -13.41 3.54 -2.02
N GLY A 329 -14.40 2.67 -1.90
CA GLY A 329 -14.63 1.90 -0.68
C GLY A 329 -15.01 0.46 -0.97
N LYS A 330 -15.74 -0.16 -0.05
CA LYS A 330 -16.04 -1.60 -0.06
C LYS A 330 -16.43 -2.14 -1.45
N ASN A 331 -15.80 -3.25 -1.80
CA ASN A 331 -15.84 -3.97 -3.07
C ASN A 331 -15.33 -3.14 -4.27
N GLY A 332 -14.44 -2.17 -4.03
CA GLY A 332 -13.92 -1.29 -5.08
C GLY A 332 -14.96 -0.30 -5.60
N ARG A 333 -16.04 -0.05 -4.85
CA ARG A 333 -17.12 0.85 -5.28
C ARG A 333 -16.62 2.28 -5.32
N GLU A 334 -16.82 2.97 -6.45
CA GLU A 334 -16.62 4.42 -6.53
C GLU A 334 -17.67 5.12 -5.66
N LEU A 335 -17.20 5.86 -4.67
CA LEU A 335 -18.01 6.57 -3.68
C LEU A 335 -18.14 8.06 -3.98
N GLY A 336 -17.40 8.56 -4.96
CA GLY A 336 -17.40 9.94 -5.39
C GLY A 336 -16.21 10.25 -6.30
N ARG A 337 -16.36 11.30 -7.09
CA ARG A 337 -15.34 11.77 -8.04
C ARG A 337 -15.31 13.29 -8.06
N VAL A 338 -14.11 13.85 -8.08
CA VAL A 338 -13.86 15.29 -8.16
C VAL A 338 -12.82 15.55 -9.24
N SER A 339 -13.12 16.47 -10.17
CA SER A 339 -12.11 17.03 -11.06
C SER A 339 -11.49 18.26 -10.41
N GLY A 340 -10.16 18.27 -10.28
CA GLY A 340 -9.43 19.38 -9.67
C GLY A 340 -8.42 18.93 -8.62
N PRO A 341 -7.67 19.90 -8.05
CA PRO A 341 -6.48 19.60 -7.25
C PRO A 341 -6.77 19.29 -5.78
N ARG A 342 -8.03 19.34 -5.32
CA ARG A 342 -8.39 19.16 -3.91
C ARG A 342 -9.70 18.41 -3.79
N ALA A 343 -9.77 17.49 -2.83
CA ALA A 343 -11.00 16.82 -2.48
C ALA A 343 -11.00 16.39 -1.02
N ARG A 344 -12.20 16.28 -0.44
CA ARG A 344 -12.43 15.75 0.89
C ARG A 344 -13.68 14.89 0.88
N ARG A 345 -13.64 13.75 1.58
CA ARG A 345 -14.80 12.88 1.77
C ARG A 345 -14.79 12.25 3.15
N GLU A 346 -15.97 12.20 3.77
CA GLU A 346 -16.22 11.47 5.01
C GLU A 346 -16.41 9.98 4.74
N LEU A 347 -15.92 9.12 5.62
CA LEU A 347 -16.24 7.70 5.67
C LEU A 347 -17.54 7.52 6.44
N ALA A 348 -18.62 7.17 5.74
CA ALA A 348 -19.90 6.92 6.39
C ALA A 348 -19.95 5.55 7.06
N LYS A 349 -20.80 5.42 8.09
CA LYS A 349 -20.99 4.15 8.80
C LYS A 349 -21.43 3.04 7.84
N GLY A 350 -20.78 1.88 7.91
CA GLY A 350 -21.07 0.71 7.07
C GLY A 350 -20.40 0.71 5.69
N GLU A 351 -19.62 1.75 5.35
CA GLU A 351 -18.83 1.77 4.11
C GLU A 351 -17.53 0.95 4.19
N GLY A 352 -17.14 0.51 5.41
CA GLY A 352 -16.01 -0.37 5.67
C GLY A 352 -14.65 0.33 5.59
N TYR A 353 -14.28 0.85 4.42
CA TYR A 353 -13.08 1.65 4.23
C TYR A 353 -13.28 2.74 3.16
N LEU A 354 -12.42 3.74 3.21
CA LEU A 354 -12.33 4.83 2.25
C LEU A 354 -10.87 5.03 1.83
N ARG A 355 -10.58 4.91 0.53
CA ARG A 355 -9.30 5.33 -0.08
C ARG A 355 -9.57 6.27 -1.23
N ALA A 356 -8.54 6.97 -1.67
CA ALA A 356 -8.56 7.81 -2.86
C ALA A 356 -7.50 7.39 -3.87
N VAL A 357 -7.87 7.51 -5.16
CA VAL A 357 -6.97 7.42 -6.31
C VAL A 357 -6.99 8.76 -7.03
N VAL A 358 -5.82 9.38 -7.16
CA VAL A 358 -5.63 10.57 -7.98
C VAL A 358 -5.03 10.14 -9.31
N GLU A 359 -5.58 10.60 -10.42
CA GLU A 359 -5.05 10.36 -11.76
C GLU A 359 -4.88 11.69 -12.50
N ASP A 360 -3.73 11.89 -13.16
CA ASP A 360 -3.49 13.07 -13.99
C ASP A 360 -3.77 12.82 -15.48
N SER A 361 -3.66 13.86 -16.30
CA SER A 361 -3.90 13.78 -17.75
C SER A 361 -2.93 12.85 -18.51
N ALA A 362 -1.81 12.46 -17.90
CA ALA A 362 -0.85 11.51 -18.48
C ALA A 362 -1.13 10.06 -18.02
N GLY A 363 -2.17 9.83 -17.22
CA GLY A 363 -2.51 8.53 -16.65
C GLY A 363 -1.59 8.11 -15.50
N ARG A 364 -0.79 9.03 -14.95
CA ARG A 364 0.00 8.78 -13.73
C ARG A 364 -0.95 8.88 -12.55
N LYS A 365 -0.67 8.11 -11.51
CA LYS A 365 -1.54 7.97 -10.35
C LYS A 365 -0.84 8.18 -9.01
N ALA A 366 -1.65 8.50 -8.01
CA ALA A 366 -1.33 8.33 -6.60
C ALA A 366 -2.46 7.55 -5.90
N TRP A 367 -2.09 6.59 -5.06
CA TRP A 367 -3.01 5.80 -4.25
C TRP A 367 -2.75 6.06 -2.77
N THR A 368 -3.75 6.58 -2.08
CA THR A 368 -3.72 6.78 -0.63
C THR A 368 -3.97 5.46 0.11
N GLN A 369 -3.47 5.33 1.34
CA GLN A 369 -3.83 4.19 2.19
C GLN A 369 -5.30 4.26 2.64
N PRO A 370 -5.95 3.11 2.88
CA PRO A 370 -7.33 3.07 3.32
C PRO A 370 -7.49 3.67 4.72
N LEU A 371 -8.42 4.61 4.84
CA LEU A 371 -9.05 4.96 6.11
C LEU A 371 -10.09 3.88 6.44
N TRP A 372 -9.95 3.24 7.60
CA TRP A 372 -10.90 2.22 8.04
C TRP A 372 -11.96 2.80 8.96
N GLU A 373 -13.13 2.19 8.94
CA GLU A 373 -14.16 2.43 9.93
C GLU A 373 -13.63 2.04 11.32
N SER A 374 -13.86 2.88 12.31
CA SER A 374 -13.50 2.55 13.69
C SER A 374 -14.35 1.35 14.16
N PRO A 375 -13.77 0.41 14.92
CA PRO A 375 -14.48 -0.79 15.39
C PRO A 375 -15.78 -0.52 16.15
#